data_AF-A0A1H7UW20-F1
#
_entry.id   AF-A0A1H7UW20-F1
#
_cell.length_a   1.000
_cell.length_b   1.000
_cell.length_c   1.000
_cell.angle_alpha   90.00
_cell.angle_beta   90.00
_cell.angle_gamma   90.00
#
_symmetry.space_group_name_H-M   'P 1'
#
loop_
_entity.id
_entity.type
_entity.pdbx_description
1 polymer ?
#
loop_
_entity_poly.entity_id
_entity_poly.type
_entity_poly.pdbx_seq_one_letter_code
_entity_poly.pdbx_strand_id
1 'polypeptide(L)' 'MGTLELQQLLIHRISEINDTAFLNAIKVLLDSKVDNSVLTLTPEQQEEIAISRNEIKQGLYITQTDLDLEMDAWLKNG' A
#
# COMPACT_ATOMS: atom_id res chain seq x y z
N MET A 1 22.33 22.53 -14.40
CA MET A 1 21.26 21.95 -13.57
C MET A 1 21.25 20.45 -13.78
N GLY A 2 21.58 19.70 -12.74
CA GLY A 2 21.49 18.24 -12.74
C GLY A 2 20.04 17.78 -12.58
N THR A 3 19.77 16.52 -12.95
CA THR A 3 18.44 15.90 -12.80
C THR A 3 17.96 15.90 -11.34
N LEU A 4 18.88 15.76 -10.38
CA LEU A 4 18.62 15.82 -8.95
C LEU A 4 18.18 17.22 -8.48
N GLU A 5 18.86 18.27 -8.96
CA GLU A 5 18.52 19.66 -8.62
C GLU A 5 17.13 20.04 -9.15
N LEU A 6 16.79 19.56 -10.35
CA LEU A 6 15.47 19.75 -10.94
C LEU A 6 14.39 19.03 -10.11
N GLN A 7 14.66 17.79 -9.68
CA GLN A 7 13.73 17.03 -8.85
C GLN A 7 13.44 17.73 -7.52
N GLN A 8 14.47 18.21 -6.83
CA GLN A 8 14.32 18.93 -5.56
C GLN A 8 13.54 20.24 -5.73
N LEU A 9 13.82 20.99 -6.80
CA LEU A 9 13.08 22.22 -7.12
C LEU A 9 11.59 21.95 -7.36
N LEU A 10 11.26 20.87 -8.07
CA LEU A 10 9.88 20.50 -8.34
C LEU A 10 9.14 20.08 -7.06
N ILE A 11 9.77 19.27 -6.20
CA ILE A 11 9.19 18.86 -4.91
C ILE A 11 8.90 20.09 -4.05
N HIS A 12 9.86 21.01 -3.95
CA HIS A 12 9.69 22.24 -3.18
C HIS A 12 8.52 23.08 -3.71
N ARG A 13 8.46 23.33 -5.02
CA ARG A 13 7.35 24.10 -5.61
C ARG A 13 5.99 23.45 -5.43
N ILE A 14 5.91 22.12 -5.52
CA ILE A 14 4.64 21.41 -5.31
C ILE A 14 4.20 21.51 -3.84
N SER A 15 5.15 21.46 -2.90
CA SER A 15 4.85 21.53 -1.46
C SER A 15 4.28 22.88 -0.99
N GLU A 16 4.51 23.95 -1.75
CA GLU A 16 4.01 25.30 -1.45
C GLU A 16 2.58 25.55 -1.96
N ILE A 17 2.02 24.60 -2.73
CA ILE A 17 0.67 24.72 -3.29
C ILE A 17 -0.36 24.35 -2.23
N ASN A 18 -1.23 25.31 -1.89
CA ASN A 18 -2.36 25.08 -0.97
C ASN A 18 -3.69 24.78 -1.69
N ASP A 19 -3.72 24.89 -3.02
CA ASP A 19 -4.90 24.59 -3.83
C ASP A 19 -5.02 23.08 -4.08
N THR A 20 -5.97 22.45 -3.39
CA THR A 20 -6.25 21.02 -3.51
C THR A 20 -6.74 20.60 -4.89
N ALA A 21 -7.48 21.47 -5.61
CA ALA A 21 -7.95 21.14 -6.96
C ALA A 21 -6.78 21.09 -7.94
N PHE A 22 -5.83 22.02 -7.80
CA PHE A 22 -4.62 22.05 -8.61
C PHE A 22 -3.66 20.89 -8.26
N LEU A 23 -3.47 20.58 -6.97
CA LEU A 23 -2.71 19.40 -6.55
C LEU A 23 -3.30 18.10 -7.09
N ASN A 24 -4.63 17.96 -7.11
CA ASN A 24 -5.30 16.81 -7.70
C ASN A 24 -5.08 16.71 -9.22
N ALA A 25 -5.08 17.83 -9.94
CA ALA A 25 -4.77 17.83 -11.37
C ALA A 25 -3.32 17.37 -11.64
N ILE A 26 -2.36 17.83 -10.83
CA ILE A 26 -0.95 17.38 -10.90
C ILE A 26 -0.86 15.89 -10.63
N LYS A 27 -1.56 15.39 -9.60
CA LYS A 27 -1.60 13.97 -9.25
C LYS A 27 -2.13 13.12 -10.40
N VAL A 28 -3.27 13.48 -11.00
CA VAL A 28 -3.84 12.76 -12.15
C VAL A 28 -2.88 12.72 -13.35
N LEU A 29 -2.17 13.82 -13.62
CA LEU A 29 -1.17 13.86 -14.70
C LEU A 29 0.02 12.95 -14.41
N LEU A 30 0.50 12.89 -13.16
CA LEU A 30 1.58 11.98 -12.75
C LEU A 30 1.13 10.52 -12.81
N ASP A 31 -0.05 10.22 -12.25
CA ASP A 31 -0.64 8.88 -12.25
C ASP A 31 -0.90 8.36 -13.67
N SER A 32 -1.24 9.24 -14.63
CA SER A 32 -1.42 8.88 -16.04
C SER A 32 -0.12 8.49 -16.76
N LYS A 33 1.03 8.86 -16.19
CA LYS A 33 2.36 8.51 -16.71
C LYS A 33 3.01 7.35 -15.98
N VAL A 34 2.44 6.92 -14.84
CA VAL A 34 2.82 5.65 -14.22
C VAL A 34 2.26 4.56 -15.12
N ASP A 35 3.15 3.72 -15.64
CA ASP A 35 2.75 2.57 -16.43
C ASP A 35 1.73 1.77 -15.60
N ASN A 36 0.46 1.80 -16.01
CA ASN A 36 -0.65 1.01 -15.44
C ASN A 36 -0.45 -0.48 -15.77
N SER A 37 0.78 -0.96 -15.68
CA SER A 37 1.10 -2.36 -15.70
C SER A 37 0.26 -2.99 -14.59
N VAL A 38 -0.75 -3.75 -15.02
CA VAL A 38 -1.56 -4.57 -14.14
C VAL A 38 -0.58 -5.36 -13.30
N LEU A 39 -0.60 -5.15 -11.97
CA LEU A 39 0.23 -5.88 -11.02
C LEU A 39 0.02 -7.37 -11.28
N THR A 40 0.99 -7.98 -11.96
CA THR A 40 0.91 -9.37 -12.36
C THR A 40 1.45 -10.17 -11.19
N LEU A 41 0.55 -10.87 -10.49
CA LEU A 41 0.91 -11.74 -9.39
C LEU A 41 1.78 -12.90 -9.91
N THR A 42 2.76 -13.31 -9.11
CA THR A 42 3.50 -14.54 -9.37
C THR A 42 2.59 -15.76 -9.18
N PRO A 43 2.91 -16.92 -9.78
CA PRO A 43 2.14 -18.15 -9.56
C PRO A 43 2.02 -18.50 -8.07
N GLU A 44 3.09 -18.30 -7.29
CA GLU A 44 3.11 -18.51 -5.84
C GLU A 44 2.13 -17.59 -5.10
N GLN A 45 2.09 -16.31 -5.45
CA GLN A 45 1.14 -15.37 -4.85
C GLN A 45 -0.31 -15.71 -5.19
N GLN A 46 -0.56 -16.21 -6.41
CA GLN A 46 -1.89 -16.66 -6.81
C GLN A 46 -2.32 -17.92 -6.04
N GLU A 47 -1.39 -18.84 -5.83
CA GLU A 47 -1.61 -20.06 -5.05
C GLU A 47 -1.88 -19.74 -3.59
N GLU A 48 -1.07 -18.89 -2.95
CA GLU A 48 -1.30 -18.43 -1.57
C GLU A 48 -2.69 -17.81 -1.40
N ILE A 49 -3.08 -16.88 -2.29
CA ILE A 49 -4.41 -16.27 -2.24
C ILE A 49 -5.52 -17.32 -2.40
N ALA A 50 -5.33 -18.33 -3.25
CA ALA A 50 -6.29 -19.41 -3.43
C ALA A 50 -6.43 -20.27 -2.16
N ILE A 51 -5.31 -20.59 -1.51
CA ILE A 51 -5.27 -21.31 -0.24
C ILE A 51 -5.95 -20.50 0.85
N SER A 52 -5.58 -19.24 1.06
CA SER A 52 -6.18 -18.38 2.09
C SER A 52 -7.68 -18.22 1.91
N ARG A 53 -8.17 -18.11 0.65
CA ARG A 53 -9.62 -18.08 0.38
C ARG A 53 -10.32 -19.38 0.77
N ASN A 54 -9.65 -20.52 0.61
CA ASN A 54 -10.20 -21.81 1.03
C ASN A 54 -10.21 -21.95 2.56
N GLU A 55 -9.13 -21.52 3.23
CA GLU A 55 -9.04 -21.51 4.70
C GLU A 55 -10.16 -20.69 5.34
N ILE A 56 -10.42 -19.48 4.83
CA ILE A 56 -11.53 -18.64 5.30
C ILE A 56 -12.88 -19.37 5.14
N LYS A 57 -13.12 -20.04 4.00
CA LYS A 57 -14.36 -20.81 3.78
C LYS A 57 -14.50 -22.00 4.73
N GLN A 58 -13.39 -22.59 5.15
CA GLN A 58 -13.34 -23.69 6.10
C GLN A 58 -13.41 -23.22 7.56
N GLY A 59 -13.45 -21.91 7.81
CA GLY A 59 -13.40 -21.34 9.15
C GLY A 59 -12.01 -21.39 9.79
N LEU A 60 -10.97 -21.66 8.98
CA LEU A 60 -9.57 -21.67 9.39
C LEU A 60 -9.01 -20.24 9.37
N TYR A 61 -9.58 -19.37 10.19
CA TYR A 61 -9.09 -18.02 10.38
C TYR A 61 -9.15 -17.67 11.87
N ILE A 62 -8.31 -16.74 12.29
CA ILE A 62 -8.37 -16.12 13.62
C ILE A 62 -8.90 -14.69 13.45
N THR A 63 -9.75 -14.24 14.36
CA THR A 63 -10.18 -12.85 14.35
C THR A 63 -9.08 -11.94 14.90
N GLN A 64 -9.10 -10.67 14.52
CA GLN A 64 -8.17 -9.69 15.08
C GLN A 64 -8.28 -9.64 16.60
N THR A 65 -9.50 -9.69 17.14
CA THR A 65 -9.74 -9.65 18.59
C THR A 65 -9.14 -10.86 19.31
N ASP A 66 -9.27 -12.06 18.74
CA ASP A 66 -8.69 -13.27 19.34
C ASP A 66 -7.16 -13.24 19.29
N LEU A 67 -6.59 -12.74 18.19
CA LEU A 67 -5.15 -12.56 18.03
C LEU A 67 -4.59 -11.54 19.03
N ASP A 68 -5.28 -10.41 19.22
CA ASP A 68 -4.88 -9.37 20.18
C ASP A 68 -4.87 -9.91 21.62
N LEU A 69 -5.87 -10.73 21.98
CA LEU A 69 -5.93 -11.39 23.28
C LEU A 69 -4.76 -12.37 23.50
N GLU A 70 -4.40 -13.15 22.47
CA GLU A 70 -3.25 -14.05 22.54
C GLU A 70 -1.94 -13.29 22.71
N MET A 71 -1.78 -12.18 21.99
CA MET A 71 -0.60 -11.30 22.10
C MET A 71 -0.49 -10.65 23.48
N ASP A 72 -1.60 -10.16 24.03
CA ASP A 72 -1.63 -9.61 25.39
C ASP A 72 -1.30 -10.67 26.46
N ALA A 73 -1.76 -11.90 26.26
CA ALA A 73 -1.46 -13.02 27.15
C ALA A 73 0.02 -13.40 27.09
N TRP A 74 0.63 -13.37 25.90
CA TRP A 74 2.07 -13.60 25.73
C TRP A 74 2.89 -12.51 26.41
N LEU A 75 2.55 -11.22 26.21
CA LEU A 75 3.27 -10.09 26.81
C LEU A 75 3.21 -10.06 28.33
N LYS A 76 2.16 -10.62 28.94
CA LYS A 76 2.03 -10.70 30.42
C LYS A 76 2.76 -11.88 31.03
N ASN A 77 3.06 -12.92 30.23
CA ASN A 77 3.64 -14.18 30.69
C ASN A 77 5.09 -14.41 30.20
N GLY A 78 5.66 -13.49 29.41
CA GLY A 78 7.07 -13.46 29.00
C GLY A 78 7.88 -12.43 29.78
#